data_AF-A0A5B8XXE8-F1
#
_entry.id   AF-A0A5B8XXE8-F1
#
_cell.length_a   1.000
_cell.length_b   1.000
_cell.length_c   1.000
_cell.angle_alpha   90.00
_cell.angle_beta   90.00
_cell.angle_gamma   90.00
#
_symmetry.space_group_name_H-M   'P 1'
#
loop_
_entity.id
_entity.type
_entity.pdbx_description
1 polymer ?
#
loop_
_entity_poly.entity_id
_entity_poly.type
_entity_poly.pdbx_seq_one_letter_code
_entity_poly.pdbx_strand_id
1 'polypeptide(L)' 'MNDEIYRVFSRVALDVGNRTFSPEELEQPLSELNIDSVELMEMFGMMEEELGLLLSESEIAEIQTLEQLLAVMSQKTT' A
#
# COMPACT_ATOMS: atom_id res chain seq x y z
N MET A 1 3.26 -13.08 4.48
CA MET A 1 2.66 -11.73 4.48
C MET A 1 2.34 -11.37 5.92
N ASN A 2 2.72 -10.19 6.39
CA ASN A 2 2.41 -9.77 7.77
C ASN A 2 0.91 -9.45 7.87
N ASP A 3 0.16 -10.25 8.63
CA ASP A 3 -1.30 -10.14 8.74
C ASP A 3 -1.76 -8.78 9.30
N GLU A 4 -0.91 -8.08 10.05
CA GLU A 4 -1.22 -6.74 10.57
C GLU A 4 -1.20 -5.70 9.45
N ILE A 5 -0.16 -5.72 8.61
CA ILE A 5 0.00 -4.76 7.52
C ILE A 5 -1.09 -4.93 6.48
N TYR A 6 -1.44 -6.17 6.14
CA TYR A 6 -2.54 -6.42 5.21
C TYR A 6 -3.89 -5.92 5.77
N ARG A 7 -4.09 -6.04 7.09
CA ARG A 7 -5.29 -5.50 7.76
C ARG A 7 -5.35 -3.98 7.72
N VAL A 8 -4.23 -3.31 8.02
CA VAL A 8 -4.14 -1.84 7.94
C VAL A 8 -4.38 -1.38 6.50
N PHE A 9 -3.71 -2.01 5.53
CA PHE A 9 -3.90 -1.72 4.11
C PHE A 9 -5.36 -1.88 3.68
N SER A 10 -6.00 -3.01 4.01
CA SER A 10 -7.39 -3.28 3.61
C SER A 10 -8.36 -2.24 4.16
N ARG A 11 -8.12 -1.76 5.39
CA ARG A 11 -8.92 -0.70 6.01
C ARG A 11 -8.68 0.64 5.29
N VAL A 12 -7.42 1.03 5.10
CA VAL A 12 -7.05 2.30 4.43
C VAL A 12 -7.57 2.33 2.99
N ALA A 13 -7.46 1.23 2.25
CA ALA A 13 -8.01 1.09 0.91
C ALA A 13 -9.53 1.34 0.86
N LEU A 14 -10.25 0.85 1.88
CA LEU A 14 -11.68 1.07 2.01
C LEU A 14 -12.01 2.52 2.41
N ASP A 15 -11.21 3.13 3.28
CA ASP A 15 -11.44 4.49 3.76
C ASP A 15 -11.17 5.54 2.66
N VAL A 16 -10.11 5.37 1.88
CA VAL A 16 -9.70 6.32 0.82
C VAL A 16 -10.44 6.06 -0.49
N GLY A 17 -10.35 4.83 -1.01
CA GLY A 17 -10.84 4.48 -2.35
C GLY A 17 -12.21 3.81 -2.35
N ASN A 18 -12.82 3.59 -1.18
CA ASN A 18 -14.08 2.84 -1.03
C ASN A 18 -14.06 1.49 -1.78
N ARG A 19 -12.90 0.83 -1.79
CA ARG A 19 -12.68 -0.43 -2.50
C ARG A 19 -11.77 -1.38 -1.73
N THR A 20 -11.86 -2.65 -2.10
CA THR A 20 -10.96 -3.70 -1.61
C THR A 20 -10.17 -4.28 -2.77
N PHE A 21 -9.02 -4.88 -2.47
CA PHE A 21 -8.16 -5.52 -3.47
C PHE A 21 -8.09 -7.01 -3.23
N SER A 22 -8.34 -7.78 -4.29
CA SER A 22 -8.09 -9.22 -4.33
C SER A 22 -6.59 -9.51 -4.37
N PRO A 23 -6.13 -10.71 -3.96
CA PRO A 23 -4.71 -11.07 -4.02
C PRO A 23 -4.09 -10.90 -5.41
N GLU A 24 -4.85 -11.23 -6.47
CA GLU A 24 -4.40 -11.08 -7.86
C GLU A 24 -4.19 -9.61 -8.25
N GLU A 25 -5.04 -8.70 -7.74
CA GLU A 25 -4.86 -7.25 -7.94
C GLU A 25 -3.63 -6.71 -7.19
N LEU A 26 -3.19 -7.34 -6.09
CA LEU A 26 -2.00 -6.85 -5.38
C LEU A 26 -0.72 -7.02 -6.20
N GLU A 27 -0.66 -8.07 -7.02
CA GLU A 27 0.46 -8.40 -7.89
C GLU A 27 0.44 -7.59 -9.20
N GLN A 28 -0.70 -6.96 -9.53
CA GLN A 28 -0.83 -6.17 -10.75
C GLN A 28 -0.06 -4.84 -10.65
N PRO A 29 0.44 -4.32 -11.78
CA PRO A 29 1.03 -3.00 -11.82
C PRO A 29 0.02 -1.93 -11.34
N LEU A 30 0.48 -0.98 -10.53
CA LEU A 30 -0.38 0.11 -10.02
C LEU A 30 -1.11 0.87 -11.14
N SER A 31 -0.48 0.99 -12.32
CA SER A 31 -1.06 1.60 -13.51
C SER A 31 -2.28 0.86 -14.07
N GLU A 32 -2.47 -0.41 -13.75
CA GLU A 32 -3.59 -1.25 -14.21
C GLU A 32 -4.76 -1.28 -13.21
N LEU A 33 -4.53 -0.87 -11.97
CA LEU A 33 -5.53 -0.97 -10.89
C LEU A 33 -6.66 0.06 -10.96
N ASN A 34 -6.64 0.97 -11.94
CA ASN A 34 -7.60 2.08 -12.07
C ASN A 34 -7.76 2.85 -10.74
N ILE A 35 -6.65 3.08 -10.04
CA ILE A 35 -6.57 3.90 -8.82
C ILE A 35 -6.04 5.26 -9.25
N ASP A 36 -6.67 6.35 -8.79
CA ASP A 36 -6.15 7.68 -9.05
C ASP A 36 -4.83 7.91 -8.28
N SER A 37 -3.89 8.64 -8.87
CA SER A 37 -2.59 8.89 -8.25
C SER A 37 -2.70 9.63 -6.91
N VAL A 38 -3.77 10.39 -6.71
CA VAL A 38 -4.08 11.06 -5.43
C VAL A 38 -4.52 10.06 -4.37
N GLU A 39 -5.45 9.15 -4.72
CA GLU A 39 -5.91 8.09 -3.81
C GLU A 39 -4.74 7.20 -3.40
N LEU A 40 -3.87 6.85 -4.34
CA LEU A 40 -2.68 6.04 -4.06
C LEU A 40 -1.75 6.74 -3.05
N MET A 41 -1.45 8.02 -3.25
CA MET A 41 -0.58 8.79 -2.36
C MET A 41 -1.21 8.98 -0.97
N GLU A 42 -2.52 9.17 -0.90
CA GLU A 42 -3.26 9.26 0.37
C GLU A 42 -3.24 7.93 1.12
N MET A 43 -3.48 6.80 0.42
CA MET A 43 -3.35 5.47 0.99
C MET A 43 -1.95 5.24 1.57
N PHE A 44 -0.90 5.64 0.84
CA PHE A 44 0.48 5.50 1.32
C PHE A 44 0.71 6.32 2.59
N GLY A 45 0.31 7.60 2.60
CA GLY A 45 0.46 8.47 3.77
C GLY A 45 -0.29 7.96 5.00
N MET A 46 -1.53 7.48 4.84
CA MET A 46 -2.29 6.90 5.94
C MET A 46 -1.66 5.60 6.47
N MET A 47 -1.10 4.78 5.58
CA MET A 47 -0.38 3.58 5.99
C MET A 47 0.90 3.90 6.76
N GLU A 48 1.66 4.91 6.33
CA GLU A 48 2.84 5.40 7.05
C GLU A 48 2.49 5.88 8.46
N GLU A 49 1.40 6.66 8.59
CA GLU A 49 0.91 7.17 9.87
C GLU A 49 0.46 6.04 10.81
N GLU A 50 -0.38 5.12 10.32
CA GLU A 50 -0.93 4.02 11.12
C GLU A 50 0.13 3.00 11.55
N LEU A 51 1.12 2.73 10.69
CA LEU A 51 2.21 1.80 10.98
C LEU A 51 3.40 2.48 11.68
N GLY A 52 3.37 3.81 11.85
CA GLY A 52 4.44 4.58 12.47
C GLY A 52 5.77 4.46 11.73
N LEU A 53 5.74 4.37 10.40
CA LEU A 53 6.92 4.20 9.54
C LEU A 53 7.03 5.33 8.52
N LEU A 54 8.22 5.48 7.93
CA LEU A 54 8.46 6.40 6.83
C LEU A 54 9.27 5.67 5.74
N LEU A 55 8.76 5.73 4.51
CA LEU A 55 9.45 5.27 3.31
C LEU A 55 10.33 6.38 2.75
N SER A 56 11.52 6.03 2.29
CA SER A 56 12.38 6.96 1.55
C SER A 56 11.90 7.15 0.11
N GLU A 57 12.25 8.27 -0.51
CA GLU A 57 11.91 8.54 -1.93
C GLU A 57 12.39 7.42 -2.88
N SER A 58 13.55 6.83 -2.59
CA SER A 58 14.07 5.69 -3.35
C SER A 58 13.20 4.44 -3.23
N GLU A 59 12.66 4.17 -2.03
CA GLU A 59 11.78 3.02 -1.81
C GLU A 59 10.43 3.22 -2.50
N ILE A 60 9.89 4.43 -2.44
CA ILE A 60 8.65 4.80 -3.13
C ILE A 60 8.82 4.67 -4.65
N ALA A 61 9.95 5.11 -5.20
CA ALA A 61 10.23 5.05 -6.63
C ALA A 61 10.36 3.62 -7.17
N GLU A 62 10.72 2.65 -6.33
CA GLU A 62 10.84 1.24 -6.70
C GLU A 62 9.52 0.46 -6.61
N ILE A 63 8.50 1.02 -5.95
CA ILE A 63 7.19 0.37 -5.80
C ILE A 63 6.41 0.44 -7.13
N GLN A 64 6.12 -0.73 -7.69
CA GLN A 64 5.34 -0.89 -8.93
C GLN A 64 4.02 -1.65 -8.72
N THR A 65 3.88 -2.37 -7.59
CA THR A 65 2.69 -3.14 -7.24
C THR A 65 2.31 -2.90 -5.78
N LEU A 66 1.04 -3.16 -5.42
CA LEU A 66 0.62 -3.08 -4.02
C LEU A 66 1.30 -4.16 -3.18
N GLU A 67 1.57 -5.33 -3.73
CA GLU A 67 2.33 -6.37 -3.02
C GLU A 67 3.73 -5.89 -2.61
N GLN A 68 4.44 -5.19 -3.51
CA GLN A 68 5.75 -4.62 -3.22
C GLN A 68 5.68 -3.59 -2.09
N LEU A 69 4.67 -2.71 -2.11
CA LEU A 69 4.44 -1.75 -1.02
C LEU A 69 4.30 -2.48 0.32
N LEU A 70 3.42 -3.48 0.38
CA LEU A 70 3.17 -4.24 1.61
C LEU A 70 4.42 -5.00 2.07
N ALA A 71 5.21 -5.50 1.13
CA ALA A 71 6.47 -6.17 1.43
C ALA A 71 7.51 -5.20 2.03
N VAL A 72 7.69 -4.02 1.44
CA VAL A 72 8.62 -2.98 1.93
C VAL A 72 8.22 -2.53 3.34
N MET A 73 6.93 -2.24 3.55
CA MET A 73 6.43 -1.86 4.87
C MET A 73 6.62 -2.99 5.89
N SER A 74 6.40 -4.25 5.49
CA SER A 74 6.65 -5.41 6.35
C SER A 74 8.09 -5.60 6.77
N GLN A 75 9.05 -5.22 5.93
CA GLN A 75 10.46 -5.28 6.29
C GLN A 75 10.85 -4.20 7.30
N LYS A 76 10.14 -3.07 7.32
CA LYS A 76 10.42 -1.96 8.25
C LYS A 76 9.75 -2.12 9.62
N THR A 77 8.63 -2.81 9.70
CA THR A 77 7.91 -3.07 10.97
C THR A 77 8.49 -4.26 11.75
N THR A 78 9.40 -5.04 11.15
CA THR A 78 10.08 -6.18 11.79
C THR A 78 11.42 -5.75 12.40
#